data_AF-A0A956PFM3-F1
#
_entry.id   AF-A0A956PFM3-F1
#
_cell.length_a   1.000
_cell.length_b   1.000
_cell.length_c   1.000
_cell.angle_alpha   90.00
_cell.angle_beta   90.00
_cell.angle_gamma   90.00
#
_symmetry.space_group_name_H-M   'P 1'
#
loop_
_entity.id
_entity.type
_entity.pdbx_description
1 polymer ?
#
loop_
_entity_poly.entity_id
_entity_poly.type
_entity_poly.pdbx_seq_one_letter_code
_entity_poly.pdbx_strand_id
1 'polypeptide(L)'
;MTYMKRFAFHVLMLVVGGGLAIMMLNLAGKHMVVPAALSYVIIALFMALCLAVSQLWTAKLFPFPEQETLTPMVRKQTWAWLRPGGDSTKSGFPLNKDHIVVGREVKCHIMLNDNSVSRQHSSVTRLAEGYLLKDLGSSNGTYVNGHRIQEALLKDGDRISIGDCEFWFEAPSDGGSQPAVGMGALPREGGAQPAEMSSGGGFCLDPSAPGDFEEEDDEGTEAWHPRPGDL
;
A
#
# COMPACT_ATOMS: atom_id res chain seq x y z
N MET A 1 19.91 -10.97 20.88
CA MET A 1 21.15 -11.74 21.17
C MET A 1 22.44 -10.91 21.19
N THR A 2 22.52 -9.76 20.52
CA THR A 2 23.74 -8.92 20.45
C THR A 2 24.09 -8.22 21.77
N TYR A 3 23.10 -7.82 22.56
CA TYR A 3 23.30 -7.18 23.87
C TYR A 3 23.92 -8.12 24.92
N MET A 4 23.44 -9.37 25.00
CA MET A 4 24.01 -10.38 25.91
C MET A 4 25.47 -10.71 25.57
N LYS A 5 25.84 -10.73 24.28
CA LYS A 5 27.23 -10.96 23.85
C LYS A 5 28.15 -9.79 24.23
N ARG A 6 27.70 -8.54 24.07
CA ARG A 6 28.42 -7.34 24.52
C ARG A 6 28.58 -7.32 26.05
N PHE A 7 27.51 -7.62 26.79
CA PHE A 7 27.56 -7.67 28.25
C PHE A 7 28.52 -8.77 28.76
N ALA A 8 28.44 -9.98 28.19
CA ALA A 8 29.35 -11.08 28.56
C ALA A 8 30.82 -10.76 28.27
N PHE A 9 31.11 -10.08 27.15
CA PHE A 9 32.48 -9.67 26.81
C PHE A 9 33.02 -8.60 27.77
N HIS A 10 32.20 -7.62 28.17
CA HIS A 10 32.56 -6.62 29.18
C HIS A 10 32.87 -7.25 30.54
N VAL A 11 32.02 -8.19 30.98
CA VAL A 11 32.23 -8.91 32.25
C VAL A 11 33.51 -9.74 32.20
N LEU A 12 33.79 -10.44 31.09
CA LEU A 12 35.00 -11.23 30.92
C LEU A 12 36.26 -10.35 30.95
N MET A 13 36.27 -9.21 30.24
CA MET A 13 37.41 -8.27 30.25
C MET A 13 37.67 -7.68 31.63
N LEU A 14 36.63 -7.37 32.40
CA LEU A 14 36.75 -6.83 33.75
C LEU A 14 37.33 -7.89 34.71
N VAL A 15 36.86 -9.15 34.62
CA VAL A 15 37.34 -10.24 35.45
C VAL A 15 38.79 -10.63 35.12
N VAL A 16 39.14 -10.76 33.84
CA VAL A 16 40.49 -11.15 33.41
C VAL A 16 41.49 -10.00 33.61
N GLY A 17 41.11 -8.76 33.23
CA GLY A 17 41.96 -7.58 33.41
C GLY A 17 42.18 -7.22 34.87
N GLY A 18 41.12 -7.28 35.68
CA GLY A 18 41.21 -7.05 37.13
C GLY A 18 42.04 -8.12 37.84
N GLY A 19 41.88 -9.39 37.48
CA GLY A 19 42.65 -10.50 38.04
C GLY A 19 44.16 -10.40 37.76
N LEU A 20 44.54 -10.04 36.53
CA LEU A 20 45.94 -9.82 36.15
C LEU A 20 46.57 -8.63 36.87
N ALA A 21 45.83 -7.53 37.05
CA ALA A 21 46.31 -6.37 37.81
C ALA A 21 46.61 -6.73 39.27
N ILE A 22 45.70 -7.47 39.92
CA ILE A 22 45.88 -7.94 41.31
C ILE A 22 47.06 -8.91 41.40
N MET A 23 47.22 -9.82 40.43
CA MET A 23 48.35 -10.75 40.39
C MET A 23 49.69 -10.01 40.22
N MET A 24 49.75 -8.98 39.38
CA MET A 24 50.95 -8.14 39.19
C MET A 24 51.30 -7.34 40.45
N LEU A 25 50.31 -6.79 41.16
CA LEU A 25 50.50 -6.16 42.46
C LEU A 25 51.06 -7.13 43.50
N ASN A 26 50.58 -8.37 43.51
CA ASN A 26 51.04 -9.42 44.42
C ASN A 26 52.45 -9.94 44.07
N LEU A 27 52.81 -9.99 42.78
CA LEU A 27 54.17 -10.32 42.32
C LEU A 27 55.17 -9.20 42.63
N ALA A 28 54.78 -7.93 42.45
CA ALA A 28 55.62 -6.76 42.74
C ALA A 28 55.91 -6.59 44.24
N GLY A 29 55.02 -7.12 45.10
CA GLY A 29 55.17 -7.11 46.56
C GLY A 29 56.39 -7.86 47.11
N LYS A 30 57.14 -8.60 46.28
CA LYS A 30 58.37 -9.28 46.73
C LYS A 30 59.64 -8.44 46.68
N HIS A 31 59.67 -7.29 45.99
CA HIS A 31 60.90 -6.47 45.90
C HIS A 31 60.72 -4.94 45.92
N MET A 32 59.50 -4.38 45.94
CA MET A 32 59.29 -2.92 45.99
C MET A 32 58.12 -2.54 46.91
N VAL A 33 58.41 -1.80 47.98
CA VAL A 33 57.39 -1.19 48.86
C VAL A 33 56.82 0.04 48.14
N VAL A 34 55.74 -0.15 47.41
CA VAL A 34 54.99 0.95 46.81
C VAL A 34 54.12 1.61 47.89
N PRO A 35 54.23 2.92 48.14
CA PRO A 35 53.36 3.61 49.10
C PRO A 35 51.89 3.40 48.72
N ALA A 36 51.03 3.15 49.71
CA ALA A 36 49.61 2.84 49.46
C ALA A 36 48.93 3.88 48.55
N ALA A 37 49.24 5.17 48.73
CA ALA A 37 48.76 6.25 47.87
C ALA A 37 49.11 6.05 46.38
N LEU A 38 50.31 5.59 46.08
CA LEU A 38 50.76 5.36 44.70
C LEU A 38 50.08 4.14 44.08
N SER A 39 49.79 3.10 44.87
CA SER A 39 49.06 1.92 44.39
C SER A 39 47.62 2.26 43.95
N TYR A 40 46.92 3.13 44.69
CA TYR A 40 45.58 3.58 44.30
C TYR A 40 45.58 4.40 43.01
N VAL A 41 46.59 5.26 42.81
CA VAL A 41 46.75 6.04 41.58
C VAL A 41 47.00 5.12 40.38
N ILE A 42 47.86 4.11 40.54
CA ILE A 42 48.14 3.12 39.48
C ILE A 42 46.88 2.33 39.12
N ILE A 43 46.10 1.88 40.13
CA ILE A 43 44.85 1.15 39.91
C ILE A 43 43.81 2.04 39.19
N ALA A 44 43.67 3.31 39.59
CA ALA A 44 42.74 4.25 38.97
C ALA A 44 43.09 4.54 37.50
N LEU A 45 44.38 4.74 37.20
CA LEU A 45 44.85 4.92 35.83
C LEU A 45 44.63 3.67 34.98
N PHE A 46 44.83 2.48 35.56
CA PHE A 46 44.58 1.22 34.87
C PHE A 46 43.08 1.02 34.57
N MET A 47 42.20 1.31 35.53
CA MET A 47 40.75 1.25 35.33
C MET A 47 40.27 2.25 34.27
N ALA A 48 40.80 3.48 34.28
CA ALA A 48 40.49 4.48 33.26
C ALA A 48 40.98 4.05 31.87
N LEU A 49 42.17 3.45 31.78
CA LEU A 49 42.71 2.91 30.53
C LEU A 49 41.85 1.74 30.03
N CYS A 50 41.44 0.81 30.89
CA CYS A 50 40.54 -0.29 30.53
C CYS A 50 39.19 0.24 30.02
N LEU A 51 38.61 1.24 30.68
CA LEU A 51 37.38 1.89 30.21
C LEU A 51 37.59 2.56 28.85
N ALA A 52 38.69 3.30 28.65
CA ALA A 52 38.99 3.95 27.38
C ALA A 52 39.22 2.94 26.24
N VAL A 53 40.00 1.88 26.48
CA VAL A 53 40.25 0.80 25.52
C VAL A 53 38.97 0.05 25.20
N SER A 54 38.10 -0.15 26.20
CA SER A 54 36.76 -0.69 26.00
C SER A 54 35.90 0.21 25.10
N GLN A 55 35.94 1.54 25.25
CA GLN A 55 35.22 2.46 24.35
C GLN A 55 35.81 2.46 22.93
N LEU A 56 37.12 2.28 22.81
CA LEU A 56 37.79 2.22 21.50
C LEU A 56 37.47 0.92 20.76
N TRP A 57 37.37 -0.20 21.48
CA TRP A 57 36.97 -1.50 20.93
C TRP A 57 35.48 -1.57 20.58
N THR A 58 34.59 -0.92 21.33
CA THR A 58 33.18 -0.84 20.94
C THR A 58 32.99 -0.07 19.64
N ALA A 59 33.76 1.00 19.39
CA ALA A 59 33.67 1.75 18.14
C ALA A 59 34.24 0.99 16.92
N LYS A 60 35.26 0.15 17.11
CA LYS A 60 36.03 -0.46 16.01
C LYS A 60 35.72 -1.92 15.74
N LEU A 61 35.38 -2.71 16.76
CA LEU A 61 35.07 -4.14 16.63
C LEU A 61 33.57 -4.43 16.50
N PHE A 62 32.76 -3.51 17.02
CA PHE A 62 31.34 -3.47 16.79
C PHE A 62 30.98 -2.06 16.31
N PRO A 63 31.40 -1.65 15.09
CA PRO A 63 30.69 -0.55 14.45
C PRO A 63 29.22 -0.86 14.69
N PHE A 64 28.52 0.06 15.37
CA PHE A 64 27.07 -0.02 15.34
C PHE A 64 26.80 -0.17 13.84
N PRO A 65 26.03 -1.17 13.39
CA PRO A 65 25.29 -0.90 12.19
C PRO A 65 24.49 0.33 12.60
N GLU A 66 25.03 1.53 12.34
CA GLU A 66 24.23 2.64 11.82
C GLU A 66 23.26 1.89 10.97
N GLN A 67 22.02 1.86 11.50
CA GLN A 67 21.04 0.86 11.13
C GLN A 67 21.26 0.64 9.65
N GLU A 68 21.27 -0.60 9.18
CA GLU A 68 20.67 -0.74 7.88
C GLU A 68 19.23 -0.14 8.03
N THR A 69 19.04 1.18 8.04
CA THR A 69 19.09 1.93 6.79
C THR A 69 19.61 1.06 5.62
N LEU A 70 18.91 -0.05 5.35
CA LEU A 70 17.92 0.02 4.30
C LEU A 70 17.35 1.43 4.40
N THR A 71 18.08 2.43 3.87
CA THR A 71 17.42 3.47 3.12
C THR A 71 16.60 2.57 2.25
N PRO A 72 15.28 2.38 2.51
CA PRO A 72 14.54 1.79 1.45
C PRO A 72 14.92 2.72 0.31
N MET A 73 15.19 2.14 -0.83
CA MET A 73 14.92 2.88 -2.03
C MET A 73 13.39 3.16 -2.04
N VAL A 74 12.82 3.82 -1.01
CA VAL A 74 11.92 4.94 -1.16
C VAL A 74 12.75 5.96 -1.93
N ARG A 75 12.98 5.64 -3.22
CA ARG A 75 12.70 6.59 -4.26
C ARG A 75 11.35 7.13 -3.84
N LYS A 76 11.35 8.30 -3.21
CA LYS A 76 10.13 9.06 -3.03
C LYS A 76 9.61 9.16 -4.45
N GLN A 77 8.68 8.31 -4.87
CA GLN A 77 7.86 8.61 -6.03
C GLN A 77 7.24 9.95 -5.67
N THR A 78 7.77 10.98 -6.32
CA THR A 78 7.65 12.38 -5.89
C THR A 78 6.42 13.04 -6.50
N TRP A 79 5.76 12.37 -7.44
CA TRP A 79 4.58 12.86 -8.11
C TRP A 79 3.76 11.67 -8.61
N ALA A 80 2.50 11.56 -8.19
CA ALA A 80 1.55 10.63 -8.79
C ALA A 80 0.24 11.39 -9.03
N TRP A 81 -0.51 10.99 -10.04
CA TRP A 81 -1.72 11.67 -10.50
C TRP A 81 -2.84 10.67 -10.68
N LEU A 82 -4.05 11.13 -10.39
CA LEU A 82 -5.29 10.41 -10.65
C LEU A 82 -6.00 11.16 -11.78
N ARG A 83 -5.92 10.63 -13.00
CA ARG A 83 -6.42 11.25 -14.22
C ARG A 83 -7.86 10.79 -14.47
N PRO A 84 -8.87 11.67 -14.55
CA PRO A 84 -10.22 11.25 -14.89
C PRO A 84 -10.29 10.60 -16.28
N GLY A 85 -11.02 9.50 -16.40
CA GLY A 85 -11.37 8.85 -17.67
C GLY A 85 -12.48 9.63 -18.35
N GLY A 86 -12.24 10.08 -19.58
CA GLY A 86 -13.17 10.92 -20.35
C GLY A 86 -12.45 12.02 -21.12
N ASP A 87 -13.21 12.96 -21.68
CA ASP A 87 -12.68 14.02 -22.51
C ASP A 87 -11.59 14.81 -21.76
N SER A 88 -10.43 14.91 -22.41
CA SER A 88 -9.10 15.29 -21.90
C SER A 88 -8.97 16.68 -21.24
N THR A 89 -10.07 17.40 -21.06
CA THR A 89 -10.12 18.77 -20.55
C THR A 89 -10.07 18.86 -19.02
N LYS A 90 -10.31 17.77 -18.30
CA LYS A 90 -10.20 17.76 -16.83
C LYS A 90 -8.76 17.53 -16.40
N SER A 91 -8.16 18.55 -15.79
CA SER A 91 -6.87 18.45 -15.10
C SER A 91 -6.90 17.30 -14.09
N GLY A 92 -5.84 16.47 -14.08
CA GLY A 92 -5.74 15.35 -13.14
C GLY A 92 -5.60 15.82 -11.69
N PHE A 93 -5.89 14.92 -10.76
CA PHE A 93 -5.76 15.17 -9.32
C PHE A 93 -4.38 14.74 -8.82
N PRO A 94 -3.54 15.66 -8.29
CA PRO A 94 -2.22 15.29 -7.79
C PRO A 94 -2.32 14.56 -6.45
N LEU A 95 -1.58 13.47 -6.30
CA LEU A 95 -1.45 12.72 -5.06
C LEU A 95 -0.28 13.24 -4.21
N ASN A 96 -0.45 14.46 -3.71
CA ASN A 96 0.59 15.24 -3.02
C ASN A 96 0.61 15.09 -1.48
N LYS A 97 -0.28 14.27 -0.91
CA LYS A 97 -0.36 13.99 0.53
C LYS A 97 -0.13 12.51 0.81
N ASP A 98 0.28 12.20 2.03
CA ASP A 98 0.47 10.81 2.47
C ASP A 98 -0.85 10.04 2.57
N HIS A 99 -1.96 10.73 2.83
CA HIS A 99 -3.29 10.14 2.85
C HIS A 99 -4.30 11.08 2.18
N ILE A 100 -4.96 10.59 1.14
CA ILE A 100 -5.94 11.31 0.34
C ILE A 100 -7.24 10.56 0.42
N VAL A 101 -8.34 11.28 0.64
CA VAL A 101 -9.68 10.70 0.69
C VAL A 101 -10.42 11.19 -0.54
N VAL A 102 -11.01 10.25 -1.27
CA VAL A 102 -11.84 10.48 -2.45
C VAL A 102 -13.29 10.22 -2.06
N GLY A 103 -14.16 11.16 -2.39
CA GLY A 103 -15.57 11.03 -2.06
C GLY A 103 -16.38 12.23 -2.51
N ARG A 104 -17.67 12.20 -2.24
CA ARG A 104 -18.61 13.27 -2.60
C ARG A 104 -18.62 14.44 -1.61
N GLU A 105 -18.18 14.21 -0.37
CA GLU A 105 -18.14 15.28 0.63
C GLU A 105 -17.12 16.36 0.29
N VAL A 106 -17.47 17.62 0.57
CA VAL A 106 -16.58 18.79 0.45
C VAL A 106 -15.33 18.67 1.34
N LYS A 107 -15.39 17.86 2.40
CA LYS A 107 -14.25 17.58 3.29
C LYS A 107 -13.23 16.63 2.67
N CYS A 108 -13.57 15.94 1.58
CA CYS A 108 -12.65 15.06 0.89
C CYS A 108 -11.55 15.85 0.17
N HIS A 109 -10.39 15.22 0.03
CA HIS A 109 -9.25 15.80 -0.67
C HIS A 109 -9.51 15.88 -2.17
N ILE A 110 -10.15 14.84 -2.72
CA ILE A 110 -10.65 14.80 -4.08
C ILE A 110 -12.17 14.69 -3.96
N MET A 111 -12.85 15.80 -4.28
CA MET A 111 -14.30 15.86 -4.26
C MET A 111 -14.86 15.47 -5.63
N LEU A 112 -15.65 14.40 -5.67
CA LEU A 112 -16.34 13.94 -6.86
C LEU A 112 -17.83 14.30 -6.75
N ASN A 113 -18.32 15.15 -7.64
CA ASN A 113 -19.72 15.57 -7.64
C ASN A 113 -20.60 14.56 -8.40
N ASP A 114 -20.67 13.33 -7.89
CA ASP A 114 -21.44 12.24 -8.50
C ASP A 114 -22.24 11.47 -7.43
N ASN A 115 -23.48 11.11 -7.75
CA ASN A 115 -24.40 10.46 -6.81
C ASN A 115 -24.04 8.99 -6.55
N SER A 116 -23.30 8.35 -7.47
CA SER A 116 -22.74 7.00 -7.34
C SER A 116 -21.58 6.94 -6.33
N VAL A 117 -20.99 8.09 -6.00
CA VAL A 117 -19.86 8.21 -5.08
C VAL A 117 -20.35 8.47 -3.65
N SER A 118 -19.81 7.72 -2.70
CA SER A 118 -20.16 7.83 -1.29
C SER A 118 -19.51 9.09 -0.69
N ARG A 119 -20.03 9.54 0.44
CA ARG A 119 -19.53 10.70 1.18
C ARG A 119 -18.00 10.65 1.36
N GLN A 120 -17.52 9.53 1.90
CA GLN A 120 -16.13 9.10 1.88
C GLN A 120 -16.13 7.73 1.22
N HIS A 121 -15.61 7.61 0.00
CA HIS A 121 -15.75 6.40 -0.81
C HIS A 121 -14.50 5.54 -0.73
N SER A 122 -13.34 6.15 -1.00
CA SER A 122 -12.05 5.46 -0.95
C SER A 122 -10.96 6.37 -0.41
N SER A 123 -9.86 5.79 0.02
CA SER A 123 -8.64 6.51 0.34
C SER A 123 -7.45 5.97 -0.42
N VAL A 124 -6.52 6.86 -0.72
CA VAL A 124 -5.22 6.54 -1.30
C VAL A 124 -4.17 6.90 -0.26
N THR A 125 -3.43 5.90 0.19
CA THR A 125 -2.37 6.05 1.18
C THR A 125 -1.02 5.80 0.53
N ARG A 126 -0.08 6.73 0.72
CA ARG A 126 1.29 6.58 0.26
C ARG A 126 2.05 5.71 1.26
N LEU A 127 2.57 4.58 0.78
CA LEU A 127 3.40 3.65 1.53
C LEU A 127 4.85 3.69 1.02
N ALA A 128 5.74 2.97 1.69
CA ALA A 128 7.12 2.82 1.24
C ALA A 128 7.24 2.12 -0.12
N GLU A 129 6.30 1.22 -0.43
CA GLU A 129 6.30 0.37 -1.63
C GLU A 129 5.46 0.92 -2.78
N GLY A 130 4.76 2.06 -2.59
CA GLY A 130 3.90 2.66 -3.62
C GLY A 130 2.65 3.33 -3.04
N TYR A 131 1.55 3.30 -3.80
CA TYR A 131 0.27 3.87 -3.39
C TYR A 131 -0.75 2.76 -3.14
N LEU A 132 -1.31 2.70 -1.94
CA LEU A 132 -2.37 1.77 -1.56
C LEU A 132 -3.73 2.44 -1.72
N LEU A 133 -4.59 1.90 -2.58
CA LEU A 133 -5.99 2.27 -2.67
C LEU A 133 -6.80 1.39 -1.71
N LYS A 134 -7.67 2.01 -0.91
CA LYS A 134 -8.55 1.35 0.05
C LYS A 134 -9.98 1.84 -0.10
N ASP A 135 -10.94 0.92 -0.15
CA ASP A 135 -12.36 1.23 -0.08
C ASP A 135 -12.77 1.48 1.38
N LEU A 136 -13.54 2.55 1.63
CA LEU A 136 -13.96 2.96 2.98
C LEU A 136 -15.37 2.44 3.33
N GLY A 137 -15.82 1.35 2.70
CA GLY A 137 -17.18 0.83 2.84
C GLY A 137 -18.16 1.56 1.92
N SER A 138 -17.74 1.81 0.68
CA SER A 138 -18.56 2.51 -0.28
C SER A 138 -19.78 1.68 -0.73
N SER A 139 -20.84 2.37 -1.15
CA SER A 139 -22.08 1.72 -1.58
C SER A 139 -21.92 0.94 -2.90
N ASN A 140 -21.22 1.53 -3.87
CA ASN A 140 -21.05 0.93 -5.20
C ASN A 140 -19.74 0.13 -5.34
N GLY A 141 -18.83 0.26 -4.37
CA GLY A 141 -17.52 -0.36 -4.39
C GLY A 141 -16.48 0.42 -5.18
N THR A 142 -15.22 0.14 -4.87
CA THR A 142 -14.05 0.58 -5.63
C THR A 142 -13.52 -0.58 -6.48
N TYR A 143 -13.14 -0.29 -7.73
CA TYR A 143 -12.62 -1.29 -8.67
C TYR A 143 -11.25 -0.88 -9.19
N VAL A 144 -10.37 -1.84 -9.40
CA VAL A 144 -9.08 -1.67 -10.10
C VAL A 144 -9.02 -2.67 -11.25
N ASN A 145 -8.82 -2.16 -12.47
CA ASN A 145 -8.82 -2.91 -13.72
C ASN A 145 -10.07 -3.79 -13.92
N GLY A 146 -11.22 -3.36 -13.37
CA GLY A 146 -12.50 -4.08 -13.44
C GLY A 146 -12.75 -5.07 -12.30
N HIS A 147 -11.79 -5.27 -11.39
CA HIS A 147 -11.96 -6.12 -10.21
C HIS A 147 -12.30 -5.29 -8.98
N ARG A 148 -13.34 -5.69 -8.23
CA ARG A 148 -13.72 -5.03 -6.97
C ARG A 148 -12.64 -5.29 -5.92
N ILE A 149 -12.20 -4.23 -5.25
CA ILE A 149 -11.15 -4.31 -4.22
C ILE A 149 -11.67 -3.79 -2.87
N GLN A 150 -11.10 -4.29 -1.79
CA GLN A 150 -11.13 -3.61 -0.49
C GLN A 150 -9.83 -2.81 -0.29
N GLU A 151 -8.71 -3.41 -0.65
CA GLU A 151 -7.39 -2.80 -0.61
C GLU A 151 -6.57 -3.31 -1.82
N ALA A 152 -5.83 -2.43 -2.49
CA ALA A 152 -4.97 -2.81 -3.62
C ALA A 152 -3.79 -1.84 -3.77
N LEU A 153 -2.59 -2.39 -3.99
CA LEU A 153 -1.42 -1.59 -4.38
C LEU A 153 -1.55 -1.19 -5.85
N LEU A 154 -1.51 0.12 -6.09
CA LEU A 154 -1.63 0.71 -7.42
C LEU A 154 -0.30 0.67 -8.17
N LYS A 155 -0.41 0.42 -9.47
CA LYS A 155 0.70 0.46 -10.43
C LYS A 155 0.40 1.49 -11.50
N ASP A 156 1.46 2.07 -12.05
CA ASP A 156 1.36 3.00 -13.18
C ASP A 156 0.54 2.39 -14.33
N GLY A 157 -0.42 3.16 -14.83
CA GLY A 157 -1.37 2.74 -15.86
C GLY A 157 -2.62 2.01 -15.37
N ASP A 158 -2.78 1.77 -14.05
CA ASP A 158 -3.97 1.11 -13.53
C ASP A 158 -5.24 1.95 -13.76
N ARG A 159 -6.31 1.28 -14.20
CA ARG A 159 -7.66 1.86 -14.30
C ARG A 159 -8.37 1.70 -12.96
N ILE A 160 -8.82 2.79 -12.37
CA ILE A 160 -9.56 2.83 -11.11
C ILE A 160 -10.99 3.30 -11.38
N SER A 161 -11.99 2.57 -10.87
CA SER A 161 -13.38 3.01 -10.91
C SER A 161 -13.88 3.22 -9.49
N ILE A 162 -14.45 4.40 -9.23
CA ILE A 162 -14.99 4.84 -7.95
C ILE A 162 -16.45 5.22 -8.19
N GLY A 163 -17.38 4.32 -7.87
CA GLY A 163 -18.74 4.42 -8.39
C GLY A 163 -18.71 4.40 -9.93
N ASP A 164 -19.38 5.38 -10.55
CA ASP A 164 -19.44 5.53 -12.01
C ASP A 164 -18.31 6.42 -12.56
N CYS A 165 -17.44 6.96 -11.69
CA CYS A 165 -16.30 7.75 -12.08
C CYS A 165 -15.10 6.87 -12.39
N GLU A 166 -14.54 6.99 -13.59
CA GLU A 166 -13.33 6.29 -14.01
C GLU A 166 -12.10 7.18 -13.89
N PHE A 167 -10.97 6.59 -13.53
CA PHE A 167 -9.68 7.25 -13.41
C PHE A 167 -8.53 6.36 -13.87
N TRP A 168 -7.42 6.98 -14.23
CA TRP A 168 -6.15 6.34 -14.54
C TRP A 168 -5.09 6.79 -13.55
N PHE A 169 -4.38 5.84 -12.98
CA PHE A 169 -3.27 6.13 -12.08
C PHE A 169 -1.99 6.31 -12.89
N GLU A 170 -1.37 7.48 -12.73
CA GLU A 170 -0.12 7.85 -13.38
C GLU A 170 0.92 8.07 -12.29
N ALA A 171 1.99 7.28 -12.32
CA ALA A 171 3.10 7.39 -11.38
C ALA A 171 4.43 7.28 -12.13
N PRO A 172 5.55 7.75 -11.55
CA PRO A 172 6.85 7.62 -12.19
C PRO A 172 7.16 6.13 -12.22
N SER A 173 7.11 5.54 -13.41
CA SER A 173 7.41 4.12 -13.59
C SER A 173 8.87 3.87 -13.23
N ASP A 174 9.09 3.18 -12.10
CA ASP A 174 10.38 2.60 -11.80
C ASP A 174 10.58 1.45 -12.80
N GLY A 175 11.23 1.74 -13.94
CA GLY A 175 11.48 0.75 -14.99
C GLY A 175 11.97 -0.58 -14.40
N GLY A 176 11.10 -1.58 -14.38
CA GLY A 176 11.38 -2.84 -13.68
C GLY A 176 10.17 -3.73 -13.48
N SER A 177 9.88 -4.54 -14.50
CA SER A 177 9.15 -5.82 -14.44
C SER A 177 7.65 -5.78 -14.08
N GLN A 178 6.84 -5.95 -15.12
CA GLN A 178 5.57 -6.66 -15.04
C GLN A 178 5.75 -7.95 -14.22
N PRO A 179 5.00 -8.17 -13.12
CA PRO A 179 4.65 -9.54 -12.79
C PRO A 179 3.65 -9.97 -13.87
N ALA A 180 4.12 -10.83 -14.77
CA ALA A 180 3.28 -11.64 -15.62
C ALA A 180 2.13 -12.17 -14.75
N VAL A 181 0.91 -11.76 -15.07
CA VAL A 181 -0.28 -12.50 -14.66
C VAL A 181 -0.14 -13.85 -15.34
N GLY A 182 0.43 -14.80 -14.61
CA GLY A 182 0.57 -16.18 -15.01
C GLY A 182 -0.81 -16.78 -15.23
N MET A 183 -1.16 -16.91 -16.50
CA MET A 183 -1.78 -18.08 -17.11
C MET A 183 -2.54 -19.04 -16.16
N GLY A 184 -3.86 -19.05 -16.30
CA GLY A 184 -4.75 -20.08 -15.78
C GLY A 184 -5.93 -20.34 -16.74
N ALA A 185 -5.60 -20.87 -17.93
CA ALA A 185 -6.41 -21.70 -18.86
C ALA A 185 -7.83 -21.26 -19.30
N LEU A 186 -8.30 -21.34 -20.55
CA LEU A 186 -7.82 -21.67 -21.91
C LEU A 186 -9.01 -21.26 -22.84
N PRO A 187 -8.80 -20.78 -24.08
CA PRO A 187 -9.86 -20.73 -25.09
C PRO A 187 -10.03 -22.11 -25.73
N ARG A 188 -11.25 -22.64 -25.76
CA ARG A 188 -11.59 -23.85 -26.54
C ARG A 188 -12.36 -23.43 -27.79
N GLU A 189 -11.63 -23.18 -28.87
CA GLU A 189 -12.16 -23.33 -30.24
C GLU A 189 -11.91 -24.78 -30.70
N GLY A 190 -12.92 -25.39 -31.32
CA GLY A 190 -12.79 -26.72 -31.95
C GLY A 190 -14.15 -27.39 -32.13
N GLY A 191 -14.64 -27.38 -33.37
CA GLY A 191 -15.97 -27.81 -33.77
C GLY A 191 -16.29 -29.30 -33.55
N ALA A 192 -17.59 -29.56 -33.46
CA ALA A 192 -18.24 -30.80 -33.88
C ALA A 192 -19.74 -30.52 -33.98
N GLN A 193 -20.23 -30.24 -35.19
CA GLN A 193 -21.61 -30.57 -35.55
C GLN A 193 -21.76 -32.08 -35.52
N PRO A 194 -22.93 -32.59 -35.08
CA PRO A 194 -23.51 -33.65 -35.88
C PRO A 194 -25.02 -33.52 -36.07
N ALA A 195 -25.39 -33.94 -37.27
CA ALA A 195 -26.61 -34.65 -37.64
C ALA A 195 -27.91 -33.85 -37.79
N GLU A 196 -28.13 -33.46 -39.04
CA GLU A 196 -29.40 -33.61 -39.73
C GLU A 196 -30.12 -34.91 -39.35
N MET A 197 -31.38 -34.81 -38.94
CA MET A 197 -32.38 -35.85 -39.14
C MET A 197 -33.59 -35.21 -39.82
N SER A 198 -33.63 -35.46 -41.13
CA SER A 198 -34.78 -35.29 -42.01
C SER A 198 -35.99 -36.08 -41.48
N SER A 199 -37.16 -35.45 -41.39
CA SER A 199 -38.38 -35.92 -42.07
C SER A 199 -39.62 -35.10 -41.71
N GLY A 200 -40.31 -34.61 -42.75
CA GLY A 200 -41.78 -34.68 -42.83
C GLY A 200 -42.58 -33.37 -42.67
N GLY A 201 -43.14 -32.92 -43.79
CA GLY A 201 -44.38 -32.11 -43.87
C GLY A 201 -44.18 -30.61 -43.62
N GLY A 202 -44.28 -29.70 -44.59
CA GLY A 202 -45.26 -29.63 -45.67
C GLY A 202 -46.51 -28.91 -45.20
N PHE A 203 -46.51 -27.56 -45.24
CA PHE A 203 -47.66 -26.78 -45.73
C PHE A 203 -47.24 -25.32 -45.96
N CYS A 204 -47.36 -24.88 -47.21
CA CYS A 204 -47.36 -23.48 -47.59
C CYS A 204 -48.78 -22.92 -47.43
N LEU A 205 -48.94 -21.76 -46.80
CA LEU A 205 -50.07 -20.83 -46.96
C LEU A 205 -49.47 -19.42 -46.86
N ASP A 206 -49.14 -18.79 -48.00
CA ASP A 206 -49.96 -17.82 -48.74
C ASP A 206 -50.18 -16.47 -48.00
N PRO A 207 -49.52 -15.38 -48.45
CA PRO A 207 -49.74 -14.02 -47.97
C PRO A 207 -50.82 -13.33 -48.82
N SER A 208 -52.10 -13.54 -48.51
CA SER A 208 -53.21 -12.78 -49.12
C SER A 208 -54.51 -12.89 -48.32
N ALA A 209 -54.67 -12.08 -47.26
CA ALA A 209 -55.98 -11.56 -46.86
C ALA A 209 -55.84 -10.38 -45.85
N PRO A 210 -56.70 -9.35 -45.94
CA PRO A 210 -56.59 -8.09 -45.20
C PRO A 210 -57.54 -7.97 -44.00
N GLY A 211 -57.27 -6.98 -43.15
CA GLY A 211 -58.24 -6.37 -42.22
C GLY A 211 -58.34 -7.05 -40.86
N ASP A 212 -57.95 -6.35 -39.79
CA ASP A 212 -58.93 -5.78 -38.86
C ASP A 212 -58.22 -4.75 -37.97
N PHE A 213 -58.73 -3.52 -38.07
CA PHE A 213 -58.49 -2.41 -37.17
C PHE A 213 -59.25 -2.70 -35.86
N GLU A 214 -58.57 -2.61 -34.73
CA GLU A 214 -59.21 -2.22 -33.47
C GLU A 214 -58.46 -0.98 -32.95
N GLU A 215 -59.00 0.18 -33.32
CA GLU A 215 -58.88 1.45 -32.61
C GLU A 215 -59.60 1.28 -31.26
N GLU A 216 -58.87 1.37 -30.15
CA GLU A 216 -59.46 1.70 -28.86
C GLU A 216 -59.20 3.20 -28.60
N ASP A 217 -60.23 3.98 -28.90
CA ASP A 217 -60.43 5.33 -28.41
C ASP A 217 -60.74 5.24 -26.91
N ASP A 218 -60.02 5.99 -26.07
CA ASP A 218 -60.55 6.38 -24.77
C ASP A 218 -60.28 7.87 -24.52
N GLU A 219 -61.36 8.63 -24.68
CA GLU A 219 -61.50 10.03 -24.31
C GLU A 219 -61.40 10.17 -22.78
N GLY A 220 -60.69 11.20 -22.31
CA GLY A 220 -60.57 11.44 -20.87
C GLY A 220 -59.98 12.80 -20.51
N THR A 221 -60.58 13.87 -21.02
CA THR A 221 -60.41 15.23 -20.49
C THR A 221 -60.92 15.31 -19.05
N GLU A 222 -60.04 15.52 -18.06
CA GLU A 222 -60.41 16.27 -16.84
C GLU A 222 -59.23 17.09 -16.31
N ALA A 223 -59.44 18.40 -16.30
CA ALA A 223 -58.66 19.39 -15.57
C ALA A 223 -59.02 19.33 -14.08
N TRP A 224 -58.03 19.37 -13.18
CA TRP A 224 -58.29 19.70 -11.78
C TRP A 224 -57.20 20.58 -11.14
N HIS A 225 -57.69 21.54 -10.36
CA HIS A 225 -57.04 22.74 -9.84
C HIS A 225 -56.21 22.51 -8.55
N PRO A 226 -55.28 23.42 -8.19
CA PRO A 226 -54.59 23.39 -6.91
C PRO A 226 -55.51 23.72 -5.73
N ARG A 227 -55.34 23.02 -4.61
CA ARG A 227 -56.05 23.30 -3.34
C ARG A 227 -55.47 24.54 -2.64
N PRO A 228 -56.27 25.53 -2.24
CA PRO A 228 -55.86 26.59 -1.32
C PRO A 228 -56.22 26.21 0.12
N GLY A 229 -55.25 26.21 1.04
CA GLY A 229 -55.57 26.00 2.45
C GLY A 229 -54.44 25.62 3.42
N ASP A 230 -53.26 26.25 3.33
CA ASP A 230 -52.33 26.30 4.46
C ASP A 230 -52.14 27.77 4.88
N LEU A 231 -52.99 28.20 5.82
CA LEU A 231 -52.78 29.35 6.70
C LEU A 231 -52.41 28.82 8.09
#